data_AF-A0AB39SLC9-F1
#
_entry.id   AF-A0AB39SLC9-F1
#
_cell.length_a   1.000
_cell.length_b   1.000
_cell.length_c   1.000
_cell.angle_alpha   90.00
_cell.angle_beta   90.00
_cell.angle_gamma   90.00
#
_symmetry.space_group_name_H-M   'P 1'
#
loop_
_entity.id
_entity.type
_entity.pdbx_description
1 polymer ?
#
loop_
_entity_poly.entity_id
_entity_poly.type
_entity_poly.pdbx_seq_one_letter_code
_entity_poly.pdbx_strand_id
1 'polypeptide(L)'
;MPSSAVDGDGAGHADRCTVLGLAGVDDVDVEAVTAAFGTVEVVARGRAAGSACPDCGRFSDRVHDRYQRRLKDLPLAEQGFVIRLTVWRFICGAADCPRRTFAEPFSRLAAPHARFTTRLNHALERVGLALAGRAGARLAAQLGFGVGRMTLLRRVMALPDPRFGTPRVLGVDDFAIRRGQTYSTVLTSVEDHRVVDVQPTREAGPLATWLTRHPGVEII
;
A
#
# COMPACT_ATOMS: atom_id res chain seq x y z
N MET A 1 -12.79 -57.06 -16.12
CA MET A 1 -12.58 -57.95 -14.96
C MET A 1 -11.26 -58.66 -15.16
N PRO A 2 -10.28 -58.64 -14.23
CA PRO A 2 -10.08 -57.81 -13.03
C PRO A 2 -8.96 -56.75 -13.29
N SER A 3 -8.76 -55.64 -12.55
CA SER A 3 -8.76 -55.35 -11.11
C SER A 3 -7.52 -55.83 -10.36
N SER A 4 -6.58 -54.91 -10.11
CA SER A 4 -5.72 -54.81 -8.91
C SER A 4 -4.85 -53.55 -9.08
N ALA A 5 -5.21 -52.39 -8.55
CA ALA A 5 -5.07 -51.99 -7.14
C ALA A 5 -3.61 -52.05 -6.67
N VAL A 6 -2.98 -50.87 -6.59
CA VAL A 6 -1.93 -50.58 -5.60
C VAL A 6 -2.28 -49.22 -5.00
N ASP A 7 -2.96 -49.27 -3.87
CA ASP A 7 -2.99 -48.22 -2.84
C ASP A 7 -1.74 -48.39 -1.95
N GLY A 8 -1.27 -47.28 -1.38
CA GLY A 8 -0.15 -47.23 -0.41
C GLY A 8 0.79 -46.07 -0.73
N ASP A 9 0.39 -44.83 -0.47
CA ASP A 9 0.49 -44.14 0.83
C ASP A 9 1.94 -43.77 1.20
N GLY A 10 2.17 -42.49 1.50
CA GLY A 10 3.52 -42.01 1.78
C GLY A 10 3.73 -40.51 1.65
N ALA A 11 2.96 -39.73 2.42
CA ALA A 11 3.40 -38.48 3.05
C ALA A 11 4.51 -37.68 2.32
N GLY A 12 4.11 -36.91 1.31
CA GLY A 12 4.95 -35.85 0.73
C GLY A 12 5.02 -34.66 1.68
N HIS A 13 6.05 -34.69 2.53
CA HIS A 13 6.56 -33.62 3.39
C HIS A 13 6.18 -32.21 2.91
N ALA A 14 5.48 -31.47 3.77
CA ALA A 14 5.21 -30.05 3.63
C ALA A 14 6.54 -29.28 3.58
N ASP A 15 7.12 -29.17 2.40
CA ASP A 15 8.37 -28.47 2.21
C ASP A 15 8.09 -26.97 2.29
N ARG A 16 8.63 -26.37 3.34
CA ARG A 16 8.37 -25.00 3.77
C ARG A 16 8.65 -24.07 2.60
N CYS A 17 7.62 -23.35 2.16
CA CYS A 17 7.72 -22.29 1.16
C CYS A 17 8.44 -21.05 1.75
N THR A 18 9.69 -21.23 2.20
CA THR A 18 10.56 -20.16 2.71
C THR A 18 11.27 -19.41 1.56
N VAL A 19 11.06 -19.83 0.30
CA VAL A 19 11.80 -19.32 -0.86
C VAL A 19 11.16 -18.08 -1.52
N LEU A 20 9.95 -17.65 -1.15
CA LEU A 20 9.27 -16.58 -1.91
C LEU A 20 9.56 -15.14 -1.46
N GLY A 21 10.43 -14.90 -0.47
CA GLY A 21 10.83 -13.52 -0.11
C GLY A 21 9.64 -12.60 0.23
N LEU A 22 8.54 -13.20 0.67
CA LEU A 22 7.30 -12.52 0.98
C LEU A 22 7.46 -11.88 2.37
N ALA A 23 7.72 -10.59 2.44
CA ALA A 23 7.68 -9.88 3.71
C ALA A 23 6.21 -9.71 4.15
N GLY A 24 5.89 -10.06 5.40
CA GLY A 24 4.56 -9.86 5.99
C GLY A 24 3.53 -10.96 5.71
N VAL A 25 3.97 -12.18 5.36
CA VAL A 25 3.10 -13.35 5.15
C VAL A 25 3.12 -14.36 6.31
N ASP A 26 3.61 -13.98 7.48
CA ASP A 26 3.64 -14.88 8.65
C ASP A 26 2.23 -15.42 9.00
N ASP A 27 1.20 -14.68 8.60
CA ASP A 27 -0.21 -14.93 8.88
C ASP A 27 -0.93 -15.76 7.79
N VAL A 28 -0.23 -16.17 6.72
CA VAL A 28 -0.84 -16.95 5.62
C VAL A 28 -0.11 -18.26 5.35
N ASP A 29 -0.89 -19.27 4.98
CA ASP A 29 -0.38 -20.54 4.45
C ASP A 29 -0.53 -20.53 2.93
N VAL A 30 0.53 -20.95 2.23
CA VAL A 30 0.54 -21.12 0.78
C VAL A 30 -0.07 -22.48 0.45
N GLU A 31 -1.14 -22.48 -0.34
CA GLU A 31 -1.84 -23.69 -0.77
C GLU A 31 -1.36 -24.17 -2.15
N ALA A 32 -1.04 -23.23 -3.03
CA ALA A 32 -0.55 -23.55 -4.38
C ALA A 32 0.28 -22.40 -4.96
N VAL A 33 1.19 -22.74 -5.85
CA VAL A 33 1.95 -21.78 -6.66
C VAL A 33 1.87 -22.20 -8.11
N THR A 34 1.46 -21.28 -8.97
CA THR A 34 1.41 -21.49 -10.42
C THR A 34 2.18 -20.38 -11.12
N ALA A 35 2.96 -20.73 -12.14
CA ALA A 35 3.67 -19.77 -12.97
C ALA A 35 3.18 -19.92 -14.41
N ALA A 36 2.56 -18.88 -14.95
CA ALA A 36 2.03 -18.87 -16.31
C ALA A 36 2.06 -17.46 -16.89
N PHE A 37 2.37 -17.35 -18.18
CA PHE A 37 2.31 -16.09 -18.94
C PHE A 37 3.07 -14.92 -18.28
N GLY A 38 4.26 -15.19 -17.72
CA GLY A 38 5.08 -14.18 -17.04
C GLY A 38 4.49 -13.67 -15.72
N THR A 39 3.56 -14.42 -15.11
CA THR A 39 3.02 -14.12 -13.78
C THR A 39 3.10 -15.34 -12.88
N VAL A 40 3.63 -15.16 -11.67
CA VAL A 40 3.54 -16.11 -10.57
C VAL A 40 2.28 -15.79 -9.78
N GLU A 41 1.35 -16.73 -9.71
CA GLU A 41 0.17 -16.67 -8.85
C GLU A 41 0.33 -17.63 -7.68
N VAL A 42 0.23 -17.07 -6.47
CA VAL A 42 0.23 -17.80 -5.20
C VAL A 42 -1.18 -17.82 -4.65
N VAL A 43 -1.73 -19.01 -4.43
CA VAL A 43 -2.97 -19.20 -3.68
C VAL A 43 -2.60 -19.33 -2.21
N ALA A 44 -3.19 -18.47 -1.39
CA ALA A 44 -2.92 -18.43 0.04
C ALA A 44 -4.21 -18.28 0.85
N ARG A 45 -4.20 -18.77 2.08
CA ARG A 45 -5.28 -18.56 3.06
C ARG A 45 -4.73 -18.11 4.40
N GLY A 46 -5.58 -17.54 5.24
CA GLY A 46 -5.23 -17.27 6.64
C GLY A 46 -4.82 -18.54 7.37
N ARG A 47 -3.79 -18.41 8.22
CA ARG A 47 -3.33 -19.49 9.11
C ARG A 47 -4.24 -19.64 10.33
N ALA A 48 -4.85 -18.55 10.78
CA ALA A 48 -5.58 -18.54 12.04
C ALA A 48 -6.90 -19.31 11.94
N ALA A 49 -7.23 -20.09 12.98
CA ALA A 49 -8.51 -20.79 13.09
C ALA A 49 -9.69 -19.86 13.40
N GLY A 50 -9.42 -18.59 13.73
CA GLY A 50 -10.39 -17.57 14.08
C GLY A 50 -9.70 -16.22 14.29
N SER A 51 -10.48 -15.17 14.52
CA SER A 51 -9.96 -13.82 14.74
C SER A 51 -10.74 -13.08 15.82
N ALA A 52 -10.08 -12.11 16.46
CA ALA A 52 -10.75 -11.13 17.31
C ALA A 52 -11.62 -10.18 16.47
N CYS A 53 -12.82 -9.87 16.96
CA CYS A 53 -13.65 -8.82 16.39
C CYS A 53 -12.94 -7.47 16.56
N PRO A 54 -12.77 -6.67 15.50
CA PRO A 54 -12.08 -5.38 15.59
C PRO A 54 -12.81 -4.33 16.44
N ASP A 55 -14.11 -4.50 16.69
CA ASP A 55 -14.91 -3.51 17.43
C ASP A 55 -15.00 -3.83 18.93
N CYS A 56 -15.17 -5.10 19.30
CA CYS A 56 -15.32 -5.51 20.70
C CYS A 56 -14.21 -6.43 21.23
N GLY A 57 -13.24 -6.79 20.40
CA GLY A 57 -12.12 -7.68 20.77
C GLY A 57 -12.50 -9.15 20.95
N ARG A 58 -13.79 -9.52 20.96
CA ARG A 58 -14.22 -10.91 21.18
C ARG A 58 -13.73 -11.81 20.05
N PHE A 59 -13.01 -12.86 20.42
CA PHE A 59 -12.59 -13.91 19.51
C PHE A 59 -13.79 -14.67 18.92
N SER A 60 -13.70 -15.02 17.64
CA SER A 60 -14.65 -15.89 16.96
C SER A 60 -13.94 -16.77 15.93
N ASP A 61 -14.31 -18.03 15.90
CA ASP A 61 -14.00 -19.05 14.90
C ASP A 61 -15.23 -19.40 14.03
N ARG A 62 -16.39 -18.80 14.33
CA ARG A 62 -17.66 -19.07 13.63
C ARG A 62 -17.65 -18.39 12.27
N VAL A 63 -17.39 -19.15 11.21
CA VAL A 63 -17.36 -18.67 9.83
C VAL A 63 -18.78 -18.34 9.34
N HIS A 64 -18.96 -17.12 8.82
CA HIS A 64 -20.13 -16.67 8.07
C HIS A 64 -19.97 -16.99 6.59
N ASP A 65 -18.87 -16.55 5.98
CA ASP A 65 -18.53 -16.78 4.59
C ASP A 65 -17.01 -16.75 4.37
N ARG A 66 -16.61 -17.02 3.12
CA ARG A 66 -15.25 -16.85 2.62
C ARG A 66 -15.31 -16.19 1.26
N TYR A 67 -14.35 -15.33 0.98
CA TYR A 67 -14.21 -14.70 -0.33
C TYR A 67 -12.74 -14.59 -0.73
N GLN A 68 -12.49 -14.49 -2.04
CA GLN A 68 -11.13 -14.35 -2.56
C GLN A 68 -10.82 -12.91 -2.94
N ARG A 69 -9.60 -12.48 -2.62
CA ARG A 69 -9.03 -11.20 -3.04
C ARG A 69 -7.77 -11.44 -3.84
N ARG A 70 -7.56 -10.61 -4.86
CA ARG A 70 -6.35 -10.63 -5.69
C ARG A 70 -5.47 -9.44 -5.32
N LEU A 71 -4.32 -9.71 -4.74
CA LEU A 71 -3.31 -8.71 -4.37
C LEU A 71 -2.15 -8.78 -5.36
N LYS A 72 -1.82 -7.66 -6.00
CA LYS A 72 -0.56 -7.52 -6.71
C LYS A 72 0.57 -7.36 -5.70
N ASP A 73 1.72 -7.93 -6.00
CA ASP A 73 2.91 -7.82 -5.17
C ASP A 73 4.15 -7.46 -5.98
N LEU A 74 5.27 -7.23 -5.31
CA LEU A 74 6.56 -7.04 -5.95
C LEU A 74 6.89 -8.27 -6.83
N PRO A 75 7.37 -8.04 -8.05
CA PRO A 75 7.66 -9.11 -9.00
C PRO A 75 8.77 -10.01 -8.49
N LEU A 76 8.74 -11.25 -8.96
CA LEU A 76 9.76 -12.24 -8.72
C LEU A 76 10.58 -12.38 -10.00
N ALA A 77 11.80 -11.85 -9.98
CA ALA A 77 12.59 -11.61 -11.19
C ALA A 77 11.78 -10.77 -12.20
N GLU A 78 11.67 -11.22 -13.45
CA GLU A 78 10.93 -10.52 -14.51
C GLU A 78 9.43 -10.88 -14.53
N GLN A 79 8.96 -11.68 -13.57
CA GLN A 79 7.59 -12.16 -13.53
C GLN A 79 6.75 -11.32 -12.57
N GLY A 80 5.57 -10.89 -13.04
CA GLY A 80 4.59 -10.28 -12.17
C GLY A 80 4.20 -11.23 -11.04
N PHE A 81 3.88 -10.70 -9.86
CA PHE A 81 3.54 -11.54 -8.71
C PHE A 81 2.15 -11.19 -8.20
N VAL A 82 1.33 -12.22 -7.99
CA VAL A 82 -0.05 -12.08 -7.53
C VAL A 82 -0.34 -13.07 -6.41
N ILE A 83 -0.95 -12.58 -5.34
CA ILE A 83 -1.48 -13.40 -4.27
C ILE A 83 -3.01 -13.46 -4.41
N ARG A 84 -3.55 -14.66 -4.62
CA ARG A 84 -4.97 -14.96 -4.50
C ARG A 84 -5.23 -15.41 -3.07
N LEU A 85 -5.64 -14.44 -2.25
CA LEU A 85 -5.87 -14.63 -0.82
C LEU A 85 -7.33 -15.01 -0.54
N THR A 86 -7.54 -16.16 0.08
CA THR A 86 -8.82 -16.54 0.68
C THR A 86 -8.95 -15.85 2.02
N VAL A 87 -9.97 -15.03 2.18
CA VAL A 87 -10.29 -14.28 3.41
C VAL A 87 -11.54 -14.86 4.03
N TRP A 88 -11.48 -15.19 5.31
CA TRP A 88 -12.64 -15.65 6.07
C TRP A 88 -13.38 -14.47 6.69
N ARG A 89 -14.71 -14.58 6.73
CA ARG A 89 -15.57 -13.65 7.46
C ARG A 89 -16.21 -14.41 8.61
N PHE A 90 -16.03 -13.90 9.81
CA PHE A 90 -16.54 -14.49 11.05
C PHE A 90 -17.80 -13.79 11.53
N ILE A 91 -18.60 -14.49 12.34
CA ILE A 91 -19.75 -13.97 13.07
C ILE A 91 -19.28 -13.52 14.46
N CYS A 92 -19.57 -12.27 14.85
CA CYS A 92 -19.32 -11.82 16.21
C CYS A 92 -20.41 -12.35 17.15
N GLY A 93 -20.00 -13.07 18.20
CA GLY A 93 -20.91 -13.61 19.21
C GLY A 93 -21.27 -12.66 20.35
N ALA A 94 -20.79 -11.42 20.36
CA ALA A 94 -21.14 -10.45 21.40
C ALA A 94 -22.52 -9.84 21.14
N ALA A 95 -23.45 -10.00 22.09
CA ALA A 95 -24.83 -9.53 21.98
C ALA A 95 -24.90 -8.02 21.68
N ASP A 96 -24.11 -7.24 22.41
CA ASP A 96 -24.11 -5.76 22.34
C ASP A 96 -23.14 -5.19 21.30
N CYS A 97 -22.46 -6.05 20.51
CA CYS A 97 -21.56 -5.57 19.47
C CYS A 97 -22.33 -5.22 18.20
N PRO A 98 -22.25 -3.97 17.70
CA PRO A 98 -22.92 -3.57 16.46
C PRO A 98 -22.37 -4.33 15.24
N ARG A 99 -21.10 -4.75 15.30
CA ARG A 99 -20.47 -5.56 14.26
C ARG A 99 -20.89 -7.01 14.38
N ARG A 100 -21.89 -7.41 13.58
CA ARG A 100 -22.37 -8.81 13.50
C ARG A 100 -21.42 -9.74 12.76
N THR A 101 -20.69 -9.23 11.77
CA THR A 101 -19.69 -10.01 11.02
C THR A 101 -18.44 -9.19 10.76
N PHE A 102 -17.27 -9.83 10.69
CA PHE A 102 -16.00 -9.17 10.40
C PHE A 102 -15.08 -10.07 9.59
N ALA A 103 -14.23 -9.49 8.76
CA ALA A 103 -13.22 -10.23 8.02
C ALA A 103 -11.97 -10.47 8.86
N GLU A 104 -11.31 -11.59 8.62
CA GLU A 104 -9.96 -11.87 9.12
C GLU A 104 -8.99 -10.74 8.71
N PRO A 105 -8.17 -10.21 9.65
CA PRO A 105 -7.23 -9.14 9.37
C PRO A 105 -5.92 -9.70 8.79
N PHE A 106 -5.42 -9.04 7.73
CA PHE A 106 -4.10 -9.31 7.14
C PHE A 106 -3.24 -8.04 7.12
N SER A 107 -3.23 -7.28 8.22
CA SER A 107 -2.71 -5.91 8.26
C SER A 107 -1.24 -5.77 7.85
N ARG A 108 -0.41 -6.80 8.11
CA ARG A 108 0.98 -6.84 7.65
C ARG A 108 1.10 -7.02 6.13
N LEU A 109 0.25 -7.87 5.56
CA LEU A 109 0.25 -8.17 4.13
C LEU A 109 -0.42 -7.08 3.30
N ALA A 110 -1.63 -6.67 3.67
CA ALA A 110 -2.42 -5.67 2.96
C ALA A 110 -3.56 -5.10 3.82
N ALA A 111 -3.83 -3.81 3.66
CA ALA A 111 -5.00 -3.17 4.26
C ALA A 111 -6.33 -3.78 3.74
N PRO A 112 -7.44 -3.62 4.49
CA PRO A 112 -8.78 -3.94 3.99
C PRO A 112 -9.04 -3.29 2.62
N HIS A 113 -9.67 -4.04 1.71
CA HIS A 113 -9.97 -3.63 0.33
C HIS A 113 -8.78 -3.23 -0.58
N ALA A 114 -7.54 -3.18 -0.08
CA ALA A 114 -6.35 -2.98 -0.90
C ALA A 114 -6.22 -4.02 -2.03
N ARG A 115 -5.70 -3.58 -3.17
CA ARG A 115 -5.42 -4.44 -4.35
C ARG A 115 -3.93 -4.73 -4.53
N PHE A 116 -3.12 -4.24 -3.60
CA PHE A 116 -1.68 -4.29 -3.60
C PHE A 116 -1.23 -4.62 -2.18
N THR A 117 -0.16 -5.39 -2.06
CA THR A 117 0.48 -5.63 -0.76
C THR A 117 1.04 -4.32 -0.18
N THR A 118 1.21 -4.28 1.14
CA THR A 118 1.84 -3.16 1.85
C THR A 118 3.24 -2.86 1.30
N ARG A 119 4.05 -3.88 1.03
CA ARG A 119 5.40 -3.70 0.45
C ARG A 119 5.37 -3.12 -0.96
N LEU A 120 4.44 -3.54 -1.81
CA LEU A 120 4.29 -2.94 -3.14
C LEU A 120 3.76 -1.50 -3.05
N ASN A 121 2.87 -1.20 -2.10
CA ASN A 121 2.42 0.18 -1.85
C ASN A 121 3.62 1.10 -1.58
N HIS A 122 4.53 0.72 -0.67
CA HIS A 122 5.72 1.50 -0.36
C HIS A 122 6.69 1.64 -1.54
N ALA A 123 6.84 0.62 -2.37
CA ALA A 123 7.62 0.73 -3.60
C ALA A 123 7.00 1.75 -4.57
N LEU A 124 5.68 1.70 -4.74
CA LEU A 124 4.94 2.63 -5.59
C LEU A 124 4.98 4.07 -5.07
N GLU A 125 4.95 4.27 -3.75
CA GLU A 125 5.11 5.58 -3.11
C GLU A 125 6.49 6.17 -3.43
N ARG A 126 7.56 5.40 -3.25
CA ARG A 126 8.93 5.84 -3.59
C ARG A 126 9.09 6.19 -5.06
N VAL A 127 8.56 5.34 -5.96
CA VAL A 127 8.57 5.61 -7.40
C VAL A 127 7.76 6.87 -7.72
N GLY A 128 6.59 7.03 -7.09
CA GLY A 128 5.72 8.19 -7.27
C GLY A 128 6.35 9.49 -6.80
N LEU A 129 7.02 9.49 -5.64
CA LEU A 129 7.74 10.66 -5.12
C LEU A 129 8.92 11.05 -6.02
N ALA A 130 9.65 10.07 -6.55
CA ALA A 130 10.83 10.34 -7.38
C ALA A 130 10.48 10.76 -8.82
N LEU A 131 9.45 10.15 -9.43
CA LEU A 131 9.19 10.25 -10.87
C LEU A 131 7.77 10.71 -11.23
N ALA A 132 6.92 10.97 -10.24
CA ALA A 132 5.52 11.34 -10.42
C ALA A 132 4.75 10.37 -11.33
N GLY A 133 3.75 10.88 -12.06
CA GLY A 133 2.78 10.07 -12.78
C GLY A 133 3.35 9.24 -13.94
N ARG A 134 3.70 9.88 -15.07
CA ARG A 134 4.02 9.15 -16.32
C ARG A 134 5.41 8.50 -16.30
N ALA A 135 6.43 9.20 -15.81
CA ALA A 135 7.77 8.62 -15.71
C ALA A 135 7.79 7.48 -14.69
N GLY A 136 7.13 7.65 -13.54
CA GLY A 136 6.97 6.58 -12.56
C GLY A 136 6.23 5.35 -13.11
N ALA A 137 5.15 5.56 -13.89
CA ALA A 137 4.41 4.45 -14.51
C ALA A 137 5.28 3.66 -15.51
N ARG A 138 6.13 4.34 -16.29
CA ARG A 138 7.07 3.68 -17.21
C ARG A 138 8.12 2.87 -16.46
N LEU A 139 8.74 3.44 -15.41
CA LEU A 139 9.70 2.71 -14.60
C LEU A 139 9.05 1.50 -13.93
N ALA A 140 7.87 1.67 -13.33
CA ALA A 140 7.14 0.58 -12.67
C ALA A 140 6.84 -0.59 -13.63
N ALA A 141 6.51 -0.30 -14.90
CA ALA A 141 6.34 -1.33 -15.92
C ALA A 141 7.66 -2.06 -16.23
N GLN A 142 8.79 -1.34 -16.36
CA GLN A 142 10.11 -1.95 -16.55
C GLN A 142 10.56 -2.79 -15.35
N LEU A 143 10.13 -2.42 -14.15
CA LEU A 143 10.40 -3.16 -12.92
C LEU A 143 9.46 -4.35 -12.71
N GLY A 144 8.51 -4.64 -13.62
CA GLY A 144 7.61 -5.81 -13.54
C GLY A 144 6.28 -5.58 -12.79
N PHE A 145 5.97 -4.35 -12.38
CA PHE A 145 4.69 -4.02 -11.74
C PHE A 145 3.93 -2.89 -12.47
N GLY A 146 3.06 -3.29 -13.40
CA GLY A 146 2.24 -2.35 -14.18
C GLY A 146 1.23 -1.56 -13.33
N VAL A 147 1.42 -0.24 -13.23
CA VAL A 147 0.50 0.72 -12.62
C VAL A 147 0.29 1.94 -13.52
N GLY A 148 -0.94 2.47 -13.53
CA GLY A 148 -1.25 3.69 -14.28
C GLY A 148 -0.78 4.96 -13.56
N ARG A 149 -0.47 6.02 -14.31
CA ARG A 149 -0.05 7.33 -13.76
C ARG A 149 -0.96 7.85 -12.64
N MET A 150 -2.28 7.69 -12.79
CA MET A 150 -3.26 8.17 -11.84
C MET A 150 -3.23 7.37 -10.53
N THR A 151 -2.83 6.10 -10.60
CA THR A 151 -2.65 5.28 -9.39
C THR A 151 -1.45 5.76 -8.60
N LEU A 152 -0.34 6.06 -9.25
CA LEU A 152 0.85 6.63 -8.60
C LEU A 152 0.55 8.00 -7.98
N LEU A 153 -0.05 8.92 -8.75
CA LEU A 153 -0.39 10.25 -8.24
C LEU A 153 -1.35 10.19 -7.06
N ARG A 154 -2.40 9.34 -7.12
CA ARG A 154 -3.33 9.16 -6.00
C ARG A 154 -2.63 8.67 -4.74
N ARG A 155 -1.60 7.81 -4.88
CA ARG A 155 -0.82 7.33 -3.75
C ARG A 155 0.02 8.43 -3.14
N VAL A 156 0.74 9.18 -3.97
CA VAL A 156 1.53 10.33 -3.51
C VAL A 156 0.63 11.36 -2.80
N MET A 157 -0.52 11.69 -3.38
CA MET A 157 -1.49 12.63 -2.79
C MET A 157 -2.17 12.10 -1.52
N ALA A 158 -2.10 10.80 -1.25
CA ALA A 158 -2.64 10.20 -0.03
C ALA A 158 -1.57 10.09 1.09
N LEU A 159 -0.30 10.38 0.78
CA LEU A 159 0.73 10.47 1.80
C LEU A 159 0.51 11.73 2.64
N PRO A 160 0.79 11.67 3.95
CA PRO A 160 0.82 12.88 4.75
C PRO A 160 1.93 13.80 4.25
N ASP A 161 1.66 15.10 4.23
CA ASP A 161 2.69 16.09 3.96
C ASP A 161 3.78 16.01 5.04
N PRO A 162 5.07 16.19 4.66
CA PRO A 162 6.15 16.19 5.62
C PRO A 162 5.96 17.34 6.62
N ARG A 163 6.18 17.05 7.89
CA ARG A 163 6.20 18.11 8.92
C ARG A 163 7.45 18.94 8.78
N PHE A 164 7.29 20.25 8.91
CA PHE A 164 8.39 21.21 8.96
C PHE A 164 8.25 22.08 10.22
N GLY A 165 9.39 22.56 10.73
CA GLY A 165 9.41 23.67 11.68
C GLY A 165 9.38 25.01 10.94
N THR A 166 9.05 26.10 11.64
CA THR A 166 9.22 27.44 11.08
C THR A 166 10.70 27.66 10.71
N PRO A 167 11.02 27.90 9.43
CA PRO A 167 12.40 28.15 9.03
C PRO A 167 12.86 29.53 9.50
N ARG A 168 14.16 29.67 9.78
CA ARG A 168 14.75 30.97 10.11
C ARG A 168 15.04 31.78 8.85
N VAL A 169 15.52 31.11 7.80
CA VAL A 169 15.76 31.69 6.46
C VAL A 169 14.78 31.10 5.45
N LEU A 170 13.88 31.94 4.93
CA LEU A 170 12.79 31.54 4.04
C LEU A 170 13.06 32.00 2.60
N GLY A 171 13.25 31.06 1.70
CA GLY A 171 13.28 31.33 0.26
C GLY A 171 11.85 31.45 -0.27
N VAL A 172 11.60 32.52 -1.03
CA VAL A 172 10.32 32.79 -1.69
C VAL A 172 10.56 32.90 -3.18
N ASP A 173 9.90 32.05 -3.97
CA ASP A 173 10.00 32.08 -5.42
C ASP A 173 8.65 31.84 -6.07
N ASP A 174 8.45 32.36 -7.28
CA ASP A 174 7.22 32.20 -8.05
C ASP A 174 7.46 31.30 -9.26
N PHE A 175 6.57 30.32 -9.46
CA PHE A 175 6.60 29.47 -10.64
C PHE A 175 5.26 29.45 -11.36
N ALA A 176 5.32 29.33 -12.68
CA ALA A 176 4.13 29.19 -13.50
C ALA A 176 3.70 27.72 -13.60
N ILE A 177 2.54 27.38 -13.04
CA ILE A 177 1.89 26.06 -13.24
C ILE A 177 1.50 25.88 -14.71
N ARG A 178 0.89 26.93 -15.28
CA ARG A 178 0.61 27.04 -16.71
C ARG A 178 1.17 28.37 -17.18
N ARG A 179 2.20 28.29 -18.04
CA ARG A 179 2.92 29.47 -18.56
C ARG A 179 1.95 30.58 -18.97
N GLY A 180 2.13 31.77 -18.40
CA GLY A 180 1.35 32.96 -18.70
C GLY A 180 -0.09 32.98 -18.15
N GLN A 181 -0.50 31.98 -17.35
CA GLN A 181 -1.87 31.89 -16.84
C GLN A 181 -1.95 31.77 -15.33
N THR A 182 -1.30 30.76 -14.76
CA THR A 182 -1.48 30.43 -13.35
C THR A 182 -0.11 30.35 -12.69
N TYR A 183 0.09 31.19 -11.68
CA TYR A 183 1.30 31.26 -10.88
C TYR A 183 1.05 30.75 -9.47
N SER A 184 2.10 30.27 -8.84
CA SER A 184 2.10 29.84 -7.44
C SER A 184 3.43 30.21 -6.81
N THR A 185 3.38 30.61 -5.55
CA THR A 185 4.56 30.91 -4.75
C THR A 185 4.99 29.65 -4.01
N VAL A 186 6.26 29.25 -4.16
CA VAL A 186 6.89 28.19 -3.36
C VAL A 186 7.67 28.82 -2.22
N LEU A 187 7.44 28.29 -1.02
CA LEU A 187 8.16 28.65 0.20
C LEU A 187 9.15 27.54 0.53
N THR A 188 10.42 27.88 0.74
CA THR A 188 11.50 26.91 0.94
C THR A 188 12.32 27.27 2.18
N SER A 189 12.59 26.31 3.06
CA SER A 189 13.63 26.45 4.08
C SER A 189 14.98 26.45 3.36
N VAL A 190 15.67 27.59 3.36
CA VAL A 190 16.97 27.71 2.69
C VAL A 190 18.02 26.85 3.39
N GLU A 191 17.94 26.75 4.71
CA GLU A 191 18.89 25.99 5.53
C GLU A 191 18.72 24.48 5.34
N ASP A 192 17.48 23.98 5.23
CA ASP A 192 17.20 22.55 5.07
C ASP A 192 17.10 22.10 3.61
N HIS A 193 17.12 23.04 2.66
CA HIS A 193 16.84 22.81 1.24
C HIS A 193 15.53 22.04 0.99
N ARG A 194 14.47 22.43 1.73
CA ARG A 194 13.16 21.76 1.68
C ARG A 194 12.02 22.72 1.41
N VAL A 195 11.10 22.28 0.56
CA VAL A 195 9.83 22.98 0.38
C VAL A 195 9.02 22.89 1.67
N VAL A 196 8.50 24.04 2.08
CA VAL A 196 7.73 24.27 3.30
C VAL A 196 6.25 24.45 2.96
N ASP A 197 5.94 25.23 1.92
CA ASP A 197 4.56 25.44 1.47
C ASP A 197 4.52 25.80 -0.01
N VAL A 198 3.35 25.60 -0.64
CA VAL A 198 3.06 26.05 -2.00
C VAL A 198 1.71 26.76 -2.01
N GLN A 199 1.75 28.05 -2.25
CA GLN A 199 0.56 28.89 -2.26
C GLN A 199 0.01 29.02 -3.69
N PRO A 200 -1.30 28.84 -3.91
CA PRO A 200 -1.91 28.80 -5.25
C PRO A 200 -2.10 30.20 -5.88
N THR A 201 -1.22 31.14 -5.56
CA THR A 201 -1.22 32.53 -6.02
C THR A 201 0.18 33.12 -5.85
N ARG A 202 0.42 34.28 -6.46
CA ARG A 202 1.64 35.09 -6.32
C ARG A 202 1.41 36.42 -5.61
N GLU A 203 0.24 36.57 -4.99
CA GLU A 203 -0.12 37.78 -4.28
C GLU A 203 0.57 37.85 -2.92
N ALA A 204 0.95 39.06 -2.48
CA ALA A 204 1.66 39.26 -1.22
C ALA A 204 0.81 38.93 0.03
N GLY A 205 -0.52 39.02 -0.06
CA GLY A 205 -1.42 38.84 1.10
C GLY A 205 -1.34 37.44 1.73
N PRO A 206 -1.46 36.36 0.95
CA PRO A 206 -1.28 34.99 1.44
C PRO A 206 0.08 34.73 2.08
N LEU A 207 1.17 35.28 1.52
CA LEU A 207 2.50 35.20 2.11
C LEU A 207 2.55 35.92 3.47
N ALA A 208 2.03 37.15 3.57
CA ALA A 208 1.98 37.89 4.84
C ALA A 208 1.16 37.15 5.92
N THR A 209 0.06 36.52 5.50
CA THR A 209 -0.78 35.68 6.39
C THR A 209 -0.04 34.43 6.85
N TRP A 210 0.79 33.85 5.97
CA TRP A 210 1.63 32.70 6.31
C TRP A 210 2.71 33.09 7.32
N LEU A 211 3.42 34.21 7.11
CA LEU A 211 4.47 34.70 8.02
C LEU A 211 3.92 35.00 9.42
N THR A 212 2.73 35.61 9.51
CA THR A 212 2.07 35.87 10.81
C THR A 212 1.78 34.58 11.59
N ARG A 213 1.46 33.48 10.90
CA ARG A 213 1.19 32.17 11.52
C ARG A 213 2.45 31.39 11.90
N HIS A 214 3.61 31.78 11.37
CA HIS A 214 4.88 31.11 11.58
C HIS A 214 5.91 32.11 12.15
N PRO A 215 5.73 32.56 13.40
CA PRO A 215 6.71 33.42 14.06
C PRO A 215 8.03 32.64 14.20
N GLY A 216 9.13 33.21 13.70
CA GLY A 216 10.46 32.58 13.69
C GLY A 216 11.25 32.78 12.40
N VAL A 217 10.62 33.25 11.33
CA VAL A 217 11.32 33.69 10.12
C VAL A 217 12.07 35.00 10.41
N GLU A 218 13.37 35.01 10.20
CA GLU A 218 14.25 36.17 10.40
C GLU A 218 14.66 36.81 9.06
N ILE A 219 14.81 36.00 8.02
CA ILE A 219 15.34 36.40 6.71
C ILE A 219 14.43 35.85 5.61
N ILE A 220 14.12 36.70 4.62
CA ILE A 220 13.38 36.38 3.39
C ILE A 220 14.25 36.73 2.19
#